data_AF-A0A4Z0PYZ1-F1
#
_entry.id   AF-A0A4Z0PYZ1-F1
#
_cell.length_a   1.000
_cell.length_b   1.000
_cell.length_c   1.000
_cell.angle_alpha   90.00
_cell.angle_beta   90.00
_cell.angle_gamma   90.00
#
_symmetry.space_group_name_H-M   'P 1'
#
loop_
_entity.id
_entity.type
_entity.pdbx_description
1 polymer ?
#
loop_
_entity_poly.entity_id
_entity_poly.type
_entity_poly.pdbx_seq_one_letter_code
_entity_poly.pdbx_strand_id
1 'polypeptide(L)'
;MEVFFRVFKIGRRLEAWGRNQGDATFQLLRAYPLAATSGSLGPKRHEGDNQVPEGFYRLDRFNPISTYYMSLGLDYPNASDRALGGPNPGSHIFVHGSDVTVGCLPITDDGIQEVYLLALEARSAGQQDLQIHIFPFEMNAQNMERYRQNVHYSFWQSLQPGFAYFDEHLTPAVVEVETTGRYVVR
;
A
#
# COMPACT_ATOMS: atom_id res chain seq x y z
N MET A 1 -15.13 13.26 -4.91
CA MET A 1 -15.08 11.90 -4.31
C MET A 1 -13.82 11.77 -3.49
N GLU A 2 -13.73 10.77 -2.63
CA GLU A 2 -12.51 10.36 -1.96
C GLU A 2 -12.15 8.93 -2.35
N VAL A 3 -10.85 8.61 -2.36
CA VAL A 3 -10.32 7.28 -2.68
C VAL A 3 -9.35 6.79 -1.62
N PHE A 4 -9.28 5.47 -1.50
CA PHE A 4 -8.35 4.75 -0.65
C PHE A 4 -7.91 3.48 -1.38
N PHE A 5 -6.63 3.10 -1.23
CA PHE A 5 -6.09 1.92 -1.88
C PHE A 5 -5.59 0.90 -0.87
N ARG A 6 -5.87 -0.40 -1.11
CA ARG A 6 -5.26 -1.52 -0.37
C ARG A 6 -4.55 -2.45 -1.33
N VAL A 7 -3.39 -2.96 -0.94
CA VAL A 7 -2.63 -3.91 -1.74
C VAL A 7 -2.34 -5.13 -0.91
N PHE A 8 -2.50 -6.31 -1.52
CA PHE A 8 -2.19 -7.59 -0.91
C PHE A 8 -1.16 -8.33 -1.73
N LYS A 9 -0.02 -8.68 -1.11
CA LYS A 9 1.01 -9.48 -1.78
C LYS A 9 0.51 -10.90 -2.06
N ILE A 10 0.03 -11.62 -1.04
CA ILE A 10 -0.77 -12.84 -1.24
C ILE A 10 -2.17 -12.44 -1.67
N GLY A 11 -2.63 -13.02 -2.78
CA GLY A 11 -3.83 -12.56 -3.48
C GLY A 11 -3.51 -11.62 -4.63
N ARG A 12 -2.29 -11.08 -4.70
CA ARG A 12 -1.71 -10.33 -5.82
C ARG A 12 -2.71 -9.32 -6.40
N ARG A 13 -3.20 -8.40 -5.57
CA ARG A 13 -4.18 -7.40 -6.01
C ARG A 13 -4.01 -6.06 -5.34
N LEU A 14 -4.41 -5.01 -6.06
CA LEU A 14 -4.70 -3.67 -5.55
C LEU A 14 -6.21 -3.47 -5.58
N GLU A 15 -6.79 -3.05 -4.47
CA GLU A 15 -8.19 -2.66 -4.35
C GLU A 15 -8.30 -1.14 -4.33
N ALA A 16 -9.16 -0.60 -5.19
CA ALA A 16 -9.56 0.80 -5.17
C ALA A 16 -10.91 0.92 -4.46
N TRP A 17 -10.91 1.67 -3.37
CA TRP A 17 -12.07 1.98 -2.55
C TRP A 17 -12.43 3.44 -2.76
N GLY A 18 -13.72 3.75 -2.85
CA GLY A 18 -14.20 5.11 -3.07
C GLY A 18 -15.44 5.45 -2.26
N ARG A 19 -15.63 6.74 -2.03
CA ARG A 19 -16.85 7.29 -1.43
C ARG A 19 -17.13 8.71 -1.93
N ASN A 20 -18.36 9.18 -1.81
CA ASN A 20 -18.62 10.60 -2.02
C ASN A 20 -18.13 11.42 -0.83
N GLN A 21 -17.84 12.70 -1.04
CA GLN A 21 -17.47 13.58 0.07
C GLN A 21 -18.64 13.69 1.05
N GLY A 22 -18.38 13.40 2.31
CA GLY A 22 -19.39 13.37 3.37
C GLY A 22 -20.05 12.01 3.60
N ASP A 23 -19.84 11.03 2.70
CA ASP A 23 -20.26 9.65 2.98
C ASP A 23 -19.42 9.06 4.12
N ALA A 24 -20.07 8.29 4.99
CA ALA A 24 -19.41 7.71 6.15
C ALA A 24 -18.34 6.68 5.75
N THR A 25 -18.68 5.78 4.81
CA THR A 25 -17.88 4.59 4.52
C THR A 25 -17.42 4.52 3.07
N PHE A 26 -16.27 3.89 2.87
CA PHE A 26 -15.77 3.53 1.55
C PHE A 26 -16.46 2.27 1.02
N GLN A 27 -16.64 2.21 -0.29
CA GLN A 27 -17.10 1.04 -1.01
C GLN A 27 -16.03 0.56 -1.98
N LEU A 28 -15.91 -0.76 -2.14
CA LEU A 28 -15.00 -1.33 -3.12
C LEU A 28 -15.50 -0.96 -4.51
N LEU A 29 -14.71 -0.19 -5.25
CA LEU A 29 -14.99 0.14 -6.64
C LEU A 29 -14.52 -0.97 -7.56
N ARG A 30 -13.27 -1.41 -7.37
CA ARG A 30 -12.62 -2.41 -8.21
C ARG A 30 -11.39 -3.03 -7.56
N ALA A 31 -11.07 -4.25 -7.96
CA ALA A 31 -9.79 -4.89 -7.69
C ALA A 31 -9.00 -5.12 -8.99
N TYR A 32 -7.72 -4.80 -8.96
CA TYR A 32 -6.78 -4.90 -10.08
C TYR A 32 -5.71 -5.94 -9.73
N PRO A 33 -5.51 -6.99 -10.55
CA PRO A 33 -4.43 -7.94 -10.35
C PRO A 33 -3.06 -7.27 -10.46
N LEU A 34 -2.12 -7.65 -9.58
CA LEU A 34 -0.72 -7.30 -9.75
C LEU A 34 -0.13 -8.13 -10.91
N ALA A 35 0.30 -7.44 -11.97
CA ALA A 35 0.87 -8.06 -13.16
C ALA A 35 2.12 -8.89 -12.82
N ALA A 36 2.92 -8.38 -11.88
CA ALA A 36 4.05 -9.11 -11.29
C ALA A 36 4.26 -8.72 -9.82
N THR A 37 5.02 -9.54 -9.12
CA THR A 37 5.45 -9.31 -7.73
C THR A 37 6.93 -9.66 -7.62
N SER A 38 7.66 -8.94 -6.76
CA SER A 38 9.05 -9.24 -6.45
C SER A 38 9.22 -9.60 -4.97
N GLY A 39 10.29 -10.32 -4.67
CA GLY A 39 10.66 -10.65 -3.30
C GLY A 39 9.76 -11.72 -2.66
N SER A 40 9.86 -11.81 -1.32
CA SER A 40 9.04 -12.68 -0.47
C SER A 40 8.12 -11.86 0.45
N LEU A 41 7.34 -12.53 1.30
CA LEU A 41 6.63 -11.85 2.39
C LEU A 41 7.64 -11.22 3.35
N GLY A 42 7.35 -10.00 3.78
CA GLY A 42 8.21 -9.15 4.57
C GLY A 42 8.36 -7.74 3.97
N PRO A 43 8.59 -6.72 4.80
CA PRO A 43 8.74 -5.34 4.35
C PRO A 43 10.05 -5.13 3.58
N LYS A 44 10.07 -4.09 2.75
CA LYS A 44 11.29 -3.53 2.17
C LYS A 44 12.10 -2.80 3.24
N ARG A 45 13.39 -3.11 3.37
CA ARG A 45 14.26 -2.57 4.43
C ARG A 45 15.61 -2.05 3.93
N HIS A 46 16.01 -2.40 2.70
CA HIS A 46 17.26 -1.95 2.10
C HIS A 46 17.12 -1.70 0.59
N GLU A 47 17.92 -0.80 0.04
CA GLU A 47 18.05 -0.68 -1.41
C GLU A 47 18.53 -2.01 -2.02
N GLY A 48 17.93 -2.42 -3.15
CA GLY A 48 18.30 -3.66 -3.85
C GLY A 48 17.82 -4.97 -3.23
N ASP A 49 17.05 -4.96 -2.13
CA ASP A 49 16.49 -6.17 -1.50
C ASP A 49 15.36 -6.86 -2.32
N ASN A 50 14.98 -6.27 -3.45
CA ASN A 50 13.90 -6.72 -4.34
C ASN A 50 12.53 -6.88 -3.66
N GLN A 51 12.32 -6.27 -2.49
CA GLN A 51 11.06 -6.34 -1.75
C GLN A 51 10.11 -5.24 -2.16
N VAL A 52 8.83 -5.59 -2.31
CA VAL A 52 7.72 -4.61 -2.20
C VAL A 52 7.56 -4.21 -0.73
N PRO A 53 7.35 -2.93 -0.39
CA PRO A 53 7.14 -2.51 1.00
C PRO A 53 5.85 -3.10 1.61
N GLU A 54 5.77 -3.11 2.94
CA GLU A 54 4.57 -3.47 3.70
C GLU A 54 4.37 -2.41 4.77
N GLY A 55 3.17 -1.84 4.86
CA GLY A 55 2.95 -0.67 5.71
C GLY A 55 1.84 0.26 5.25
N PHE A 56 1.76 1.39 5.93
CA PHE A 56 0.82 2.47 5.67
C PHE A 56 1.56 3.59 4.93
N TYR A 57 1.13 3.89 3.71
CA TYR A 57 1.79 4.84 2.81
C TYR A 57 0.80 5.84 2.23
N ARG A 58 1.35 6.86 1.58
CA ARG A 58 0.62 7.87 0.82
C ARG A 58 1.13 7.93 -0.60
N LEU A 59 0.23 8.24 -1.52
CA LEU A 59 0.58 8.62 -2.87
C LEU A 59 1.00 10.09 -2.89
N ASP A 60 2.29 10.33 -3.16
CA ASP A 60 2.92 11.64 -3.06
C ASP A 60 3.39 12.21 -4.40
N ARG A 61 3.41 11.39 -5.45
CA ARG A 61 3.86 11.78 -6.79
C ARG A 61 2.94 11.23 -7.88
N PHE A 62 2.61 12.08 -8.85
CA PHE A 62 1.91 11.71 -10.08
C PHE A 62 2.87 11.83 -11.26
N ASN A 63 3.01 10.76 -12.04
CA ASN A 63 3.90 10.73 -13.20
C ASN A 63 3.15 10.24 -14.46
N PRO A 64 2.63 11.15 -15.30
CA PRO A 64 1.91 10.77 -16.52
C PRO A 64 2.82 10.27 -17.64
N ILE A 65 4.13 10.57 -17.59
CA ILE A 65 5.12 10.25 -18.64
C ILE A 65 6.07 9.12 -18.23
N SER A 66 5.59 8.21 -17.37
CA SER A 66 6.34 7.02 -16.95
C SER A 66 6.77 6.18 -18.15
N THR A 67 7.99 5.65 -18.11
CA THR A 67 8.50 4.68 -19.10
C THR A 67 7.76 3.34 -19.05
N TYR A 68 6.96 3.10 -18.00
CA TYR A 68 6.11 1.92 -17.81
C TYR A 68 4.61 2.24 -17.93
N TYR A 69 4.25 3.30 -18.67
CA TYR A 69 2.87 3.79 -18.85
C TYR A 69 2.20 4.25 -17.55
N MET A 70 2.21 5.56 -17.27
CA MET A 70 1.74 6.22 -16.03
C MET A 70 2.32 5.64 -14.72
N SER A 71 2.45 6.45 -13.67
CA SER A 71 2.73 5.93 -12.33
C SER A 71 2.33 6.86 -11.21
N LEU A 72 2.07 6.26 -10.05
CA LEU A 72 1.83 6.94 -8.77
C LEU A 72 2.92 6.53 -7.78
N GLY A 73 3.66 7.50 -7.27
CA GLY A 73 4.74 7.28 -6.32
C GLY A 73 4.24 7.21 -4.89
N LEU A 74 4.89 6.37 -4.08
CA LEU A 74 4.64 6.26 -2.66
C LEU A 74 5.63 7.13 -1.86
N ASP A 75 5.23 7.57 -0.68
CA ASP A 75 6.10 8.21 0.32
C ASP A 75 7.09 7.25 1.02
N TYR A 76 7.43 6.14 0.36
CA TYR A 76 8.49 5.22 0.79
C TYR A 76 9.88 5.86 0.61
N PRO A 77 10.77 5.77 1.61
CA PRO A 77 10.60 5.14 2.92
C PRO A 77 9.79 6.05 3.86
N ASN A 78 8.82 5.51 4.59
CA ASN A 78 8.09 6.27 5.63
C ASN A 78 8.86 6.24 6.97
N ALA A 79 8.27 6.75 8.06
CA ALA A 79 8.92 6.76 9.38
C ALA A 79 9.24 5.36 9.93
N SER A 80 8.38 4.35 9.67
CA SER A 80 8.60 2.97 10.10
C SER A 80 9.76 2.36 9.33
N ASP A 81 9.80 2.59 8.01
CA ASP A 81 10.88 2.11 7.15
C ASP A 81 12.23 2.70 7.52
N ARG A 82 12.28 3.97 7.91
CA ARG A 82 13.52 4.62 8.38
C ARG A 82 13.97 4.13 9.74
N ALA A 83 13.05 3.77 10.63
CA ALA A 83 13.37 3.28 11.97
C ALA A 83 13.80 1.80 11.98
N LEU A 84 13.18 0.97 11.13
CA LEU A 84 13.43 -0.48 11.06
C LEU A 84 14.39 -0.89 9.94
N GLY A 85 14.61 -0.03 8.95
CA GLY A 85 15.52 -0.26 7.82
C GLY A 85 16.97 0.05 8.15
N GLY A 86 17.86 -0.36 7.25
CA GLY A 86 19.27 0.01 7.33
C GLY A 86 19.53 1.49 6.98
N PRO A 87 20.80 1.91 6.91
CA PRO A 87 21.17 3.30 6.61
C PRO A 87 20.69 3.79 5.23
N ASN A 88 20.37 2.86 4.33
CA ASN A 88 19.79 3.13 3.02
C ASN A 88 18.62 2.16 2.76
N PRO A 89 17.38 2.52 3.13
CA PRO A 89 16.19 1.70 2.83
C PRO A 89 15.82 1.71 1.34
N GLY A 90 16.46 2.57 0.54
CA GLY A 90 16.12 2.80 -0.86
C GLY A 90 14.99 3.82 -1.01
N SER A 91 14.41 3.88 -2.21
CA SER A 91 13.43 4.88 -2.62
C SER A 91 12.64 4.37 -3.85
N HIS A 92 11.88 5.25 -4.50
CA HIS A 92 11.29 5.01 -5.83
C HIS A 92 10.35 3.80 -5.92
N ILE A 93 9.45 3.65 -4.96
CA ILE A 93 8.35 2.68 -5.06
C ILE A 93 7.15 3.35 -5.73
N PHE A 94 6.60 2.67 -6.74
CA PHE A 94 5.49 3.16 -7.54
C PHE A 94 4.43 2.07 -7.77
N VAL A 95 3.17 2.49 -7.90
CA VAL A 95 2.16 1.75 -8.68
C VAL A 95 2.28 2.22 -10.13
N HIS A 96 2.39 1.31 -11.09
CA HIS A 96 2.59 1.66 -12.50
C HIS A 96 1.94 0.66 -13.47
N GLY A 97 1.97 0.98 -14.76
CA GLY A 97 1.53 0.08 -15.83
C GLY A 97 2.53 -1.04 -16.12
N SER A 98 2.44 -1.65 -17.30
CA SER A 98 3.31 -2.77 -17.70
C SER A 98 3.25 -3.94 -16.69
N ASP A 99 4.27 -4.80 -16.71
CA ASP A 99 4.32 -6.07 -15.98
C ASP A 99 5.69 -6.41 -15.36
N VAL A 100 6.66 -5.49 -15.43
CA VAL A 100 8.01 -5.69 -14.88
C VAL A 100 8.17 -5.02 -13.52
N THR A 101 8.86 -5.68 -12.57
CA THR A 101 9.13 -5.08 -11.26
C THR A 101 10.30 -5.74 -10.52
N VAL A 102 11.02 -4.91 -9.75
CA VAL A 102 12.00 -5.32 -8.72
C VAL A 102 11.66 -4.72 -7.34
N GLY A 103 10.42 -4.28 -7.13
CA GLY A 103 9.95 -3.71 -5.85
C GLY A 103 8.72 -2.80 -5.96
N CYS A 104 8.34 -2.43 -7.18
CA CYS A 104 7.13 -1.68 -7.50
C CYS A 104 5.89 -2.59 -7.64
N LEU A 105 4.73 -1.96 -7.86
CA LEU A 105 3.41 -2.57 -7.94
C LEU A 105 2.81 -2.40 -9.35
N PRO A 106 3.19 -3.24 -10.33
CA PRO A 106 2.64 -3.15 -11.68
C PRO A 106 1.21 -3.71 -11.74
N ILE A 107 0.29 -2.97 -12.36
CA ILE A 107 -1.14 -3.34 -12.48
C ILE A 107 -1.65 -3.27 -13.92
N THR A 108 -0.77 -3.48 -14.92
CA THR A 108 -1.05 -3.33 -16.36
C THR A 108 -1.42 -1.90 -16.76
N ASP A 109 -1.34 -1.60 -18.06
CA ASP A 109 -1.61 -0.25 -18.59
C ASP A 109 -3.06 0.16 -18.35
N ASP A 110 -4.01 -0.74 -18.59
CA ASP A 110 -5.44 -0.48 -18.35
C ASP A 110 -5.71 -0.22 -16.86
N GLY A 111 -5.11 -1.03 -15.97
CA GLY A 111 -5.30 -0.89 -14.53
C GLY A 111 -4.73 0.41 -13.96
N ILE A 112 -3.50 0.78 -14.36
CA ILE A 112 -2.90 2.03 -13.88
C ILE A 112 -3.63 3.25 -14.43
N GLN A 113 -4.17 3.20 -15.65
CA GLN A 113 -4.94 4.31 -16.20
C GLN A 113 -6.15 4.62 -15.30
N GLU A 114 -6.91 3.59 -14.93
CA GLU A 114 -8.07 3.76 -14.04
C GLU A 114 -7.65 4.24 -12.64
N VAL A 115 -6.64 3.61 -12.03
CA VAL A 115 -6.15 3.99 -10.69
C VAL A 115 -5.58 5.41 -10.67
N TYR A 116 -4.85 5.80 -11.71
CA TYR A 116 -4.31 7.15 -11.86
C TYR A 116 -5.42 8.19 -11.97
N LEU A 117 -6.44 7.93 -12.79
CA LEU A 117 -7.59 8.82 -12.93
C LEU A 117 -8.37 8.93 -11.62
N LEU A 118 -8.64 7.83 -10.91
CA LEU A 118 -9.30 7.86 -9.61
C LEU A 118 -8.52 8.70 -8.58
N ALA A 119 -7.19 8.53 -8.51
CA ALA A 119 -6.33 9.31 -7.65
C ALA A 119 -6.31 10.81 -8.04
N LEU A 120 -6.31 11.11 -9.33
CA LEU A 120 -6.34 12.47 -9.86
C LEU A 120 -7.67 13.17 -9.57
N GLU A 121 -8.80 12.48 -9.75
CA GLU A 121 -10.14 12.98 -9.44
C GLU A 121 -10.29 13.29 -7.95
N ALA A 122 -9.84 12.38 -7.09
CA ALA A 122 -9.83 12.59 -5.66
C ALA A 122 -8.96 13.78 -5.24
N ARG A 123 -7.76 13.91 -5.81
CA ARG A 123 -6.86 15.05 -5.58
C ARG A 123 -7.51 16.36 -6.02
N SER A 124 -8.12 16.37 -7.21
CA SER A 124 -8.80 17.54 -7.78
C SER A 124 -10.04 17.94 -7.00
N ALA A 125 -10.72 16.97 -6.37
CA ALA A 125 -11.81 17.20 -5.42
C ALA A 125 -11.32 17.69 -4.04
N GLY A 126 -10.01 17.83 -3.82
CA GLY A 126 -9.42 18.38 -2.59
C GLY A 126 -8.95 17.35 -1.57
N GLN A 127 -9.00 16.05 -1.86
CA GLN A 127 -8.41 15.04 -0.99
C GLN A 127 -6.88 15.20 -0.96
N GLN A 128 -6.36 15.63 0.18
CA GLN A 128 -4.92 15.84 0.37
C GLN A 128 -4.18 14.55 0.71
N ASP A 129 -4.81 13.65 1.47
CA ASP A 129 -4.21 12.41 1.91
C ASP A 129 -4.72 11.23 1.07
N LEU A 130 -3.97 10.87 0.02
CA LEU A 130 -4.24 9.72 -0.83
C LEU A 130 -3.55 8.49 -0.24
N GLN A 131 -4.21 7.80 0.68
CA GLN A 131 -3.62 6.66 1.37
C GLN A 131 -3.60 5.39 0.50
N ILE A 132 -2.50 4.66 0.60
CA ILE A 132 -2.32 3.31 0.06
C ILE A 132 -1.70 2.41 1.14
N HIS A 133 -2.41 1.36 1.54
CA HIS A 133 -1.91 0.41 2.53
C HIS A 133 -1.48 -0.89 1.86
N ILE A 134 -0.33 -1.43 2.24
CA ILE A 134 0.24 -2.64 1.61
C ILE A 134 0.41 -3.71 2.68
N PHE A 135 -0.28 -4.82 2.51
CA PHE A 135 -0.29 -5.94 3.44
C PHE A 135 0.33 -7.20 2.82
N PRO A 136 0.98 -8.04 3.64
CA PRO A 136 1.53 -9.31 3.17
C PRO A 136 0.43 -10.25 2.65
N PHE A 137 -0.74 -10.23 3.27
CA PHE A 137 -1.90 -11.06 2.98
C PHE A 137 -3.13 -10.44 3.66
N GLU A 138 -4.32 -10.98 3.43
CA GLU A 138 -5.52 -10.61 4.21
C GLU A 138 -5.32 -10.97 5.69
N MET A 139 -5.13 -9.99 6.56
CA MET A 139 -4.64 -10.19 7.93
C MET A 139 -5.72 -10.65 8.92
N ASN A 140 -6.63 -11.52 8.47
CA ASN A 140 -7.61 -12.18 9.32
C ASN A 140 -6.94 -13.17 10.30
N ALA A 141 -7.67 -13.62 11.32
CA ALA A 141 -7.13 -14.48 12.37
C ALA A 141 -6.52 -15.79 11.83
N GLN A 142 -7.13 -16.38 10.80
CA GLN A 142 -6.65 -17.62 10.19
C GLN A 142 -5.29 -17.43 9.50
N ASN A 143 -5.14 -16.36 8.71
CA ASN A 143 -3.89 -16.08 8.01
C ASN A 143 -2.79 -15.64 8.97
N MET A 144 -3.12 -14.84 9.99
CA MET A 144 -2.16 -14.51 11.05
C MET A 144 -1.65 -15.77 11.75
N GLU A 145 -2.53 -16.73 12.04
CA GLU A 145 -2.12 -18.01 12.61
C GLU A 145 -1.21 -18.80 11.66
N ARG A 146 -1.61 -18.88 10.38
CA ARG A 146 -0.87 -19.61 9.35
C ARG A 146 0.59 -19.16 9.24
N TYR A 147 0.87 -17.87 9.43
CA TYR A 147 2.20 -17.31 9.32
C TYR A 147 2.86 -16.95 10.65
N ARG A 148 2.36 -17.47 11.77
CA ARG A 148 2.86 -17.19 13.14
C ARG A 148 4.37 -17.41 13.32
N GLN A 149 4.95 -18.35 12.58
CA GLN A 149 6.37 -18.70 12.66
C GLN A 149 7.27 -17.90 11.71
N ASN A 150 6.71 -16.95 10.95
CA ASN A 150 7.50 -16.12 10.05
C ASN A 150 8.35 -15.11 10.83
N VAL A 151 9.56 -14.83 10.35
CA VAL A 151 10.49 -13.86 10.98
C VAL A 151 9.93 -12.44 11.07
N HIS A 152 8.98 -12.07 10.18
CA HIS A 152 8.33 -10.77 10.17
C HIS A 152 7.03 -10.72 10.98
N TYR A 153 6.66 -11.81 11.66
CA TYR A 153 5.38 -11.89 12.36
C TYR A 153 5.21 -10.79 13.42
N SER A 154 6.25 -10.46 14.17
CA SER A 154 6.22 -9.39 15.19
C SER A 154 5.95 -8.00 14.60
N PHE A 155 6.38 -7.77 13.36
CA PHE A 155 6.06 -6.56 12.60
C PHE A 155 4.62 -6.60 12.09
N TRP A 156 4.16 -7.73 11.55
CA TRP A 156 2.78 -7.91 11.10
C TRP A 156 1.76 -7.75 12.23
N GLN A 157 2.10 -8.13 13.46
CA GLN A 157 1.27 -7.84 14.64
C GLN A 157 1.05 -6.33 14.86
N SER A 158 1.95 -5.46 14.39
CA SER A 158 1.75 -4.00 14.43
C SER A 158 0.91 -3.48 13.25
N LEU A 159 0.90 -4.18 12.11
CA LEU A 159 0.06 -3.82 10.95
C LEU A 159 -1.40 -4.26 11.12
N GLN A 160 -1.61 -5.44 11.72
CA GLN A 160 -2.93 -6.08 11.80
C GLN A 160 -4.02 -5.16 12.37
N PRO A 161 -3.81 -4.36 13.42
CA PRO A 161 -4.85 -3.50 13.95
C PRO A 161 -5.37 -2.50 12.92
N GLY A 162 -4.50 -1.93 12.07
CA GLY A 162 -4.93 -0.98 11.03
C GLY A 162 -5.71 -1.66 9.91
N PHE A 163 -5.31 -2.89 9.54
CA PHE A 163 -6.08 -3.73 8.63
C PHE A 163 -7.48 -4.03 9.20
N ALA A 164 -7.55 -4.52 10.45
CA ALA A 164 -8.80 -4.92 11.09
C ALA A 164 -9.75 -3.73 11.29
N TYR A 165 -9.21 -2.56 11.64
CA TYR A 165 -10.02 -1.34 11.78
C TYR A 165 -10.73 -1.00 10.47
N PHE A 166 -10.03 -1.00 9.34
CA PHE A 166 -10.66 -0.73 8.05
C PHE A 166 -11.72 -1.80 7.71
N ASP A 167 -11.46 -3.07 7.99
CA ASP A 167 -12.39 -4.16 7.68
C ASP A 167 -13.71 -4.04 8.46
N GLU A 168 -13.66 -3.48 9.68
CA GLU A 168 -14.83 -3.23 10.53
C GLU A 168 -15.55 -1.91 10.17
N HIS A 169 -14.79 -0.84 9.92
CA HIS A 169 -15.34 0.52 9.82
C HIS A 169 -15.46 1.03 8.39
N LEU A 170 -14.87 0.35 7.41
CA LEU A 170 -14.74 0.78 6.01
C LEU A 170 -14.20 2.21 5.88
N THR A 171 -13.32 2.60 6.80
CA THR A 171 -12.58 3.87 6.81
C THR A 171 -11.16 3.62 7.34
N PRO A 172 -10.12 4.28 6.80
CA PRO A 172 -8.75 4.06 7.27
C PRO A 172 -8.57 4.56 8.71
N ALA A 173 -7.92 3.74 9.54
CA ALA A 173 -7.51 4.14 10.88
C ALA A 173 -6.51 5.30 10.85
N VAL A 174 -6.45 6.09 11.93
CA VAL A 174 -5.30 6.95 12.20
C VAL A 174 -4.15 6.07 12.69
N VAL A 175 -3.06 6.04 11.93
CA VAL A 175 -1.88 5.25 12.26
C VAL A 175 -0.70 6.16 12.56
N GLU A 176 -0.11 5.95 13.74
CA GLU A 176 1.13 6.57 14.16
C GLU A 176 2.29 5.56 14.08
N VAL A 177 3.51 6.09 14.00
CA VAL A 177 4.74 5.28 14.04
C VAL A 177 5.51 5.65 15.31
N GLU A 178 5.75 4.66 16.17
CA GLU A 178 6.60 4.82 17.35
C GLU A 178 8.07 5.01 16.96
N THR A 179 8.90 5.48 17.90
CA THR A 179 10.36 5.57 17.71
C THR A 179 11.01 4.22 17.39
N THR A 180 10.38 3.11 17.79
CA THR A 180 10.77 1.73 17.48
C THR A 180 10.45 1.33 16.03
N GLY A 181 9.72 2.17 15.30
CA GLY A 181 9.19 1.90 13.96
C GLY A 181 7.94 1.02 13.94
N ARG A 182 7.40 0.62 15.10
CA ARG A 182 6.12 -0.10 15.18
C ARG A 182 4.95 0.83 14.85
N TYR A 183 3.95 0.28 14.16
CA TYR A 183 2.69 0.97 13.91
C TYR A 183 1.74 0.85 15.10
N VAL A 184 1.03 1.94 15.40
CA VAL A 184 0.01 2.02 16.45
C VAL A 184 -1.24 2.69 15.89
N VAL A 185 -2.39 2.04 16.06
CA VAL A 185 -3.71 2.59 15.71
C VAL A 185 -4.23 3.43 16.87
N ARG A 186 -4.76 4.62 16.57
CA ARG A 186 -5.39 5.54 17.52
C ARG A 186 -6.91 5.57 17.35
#